data_AF-A0A1N7B892-F1
#
_entry.id   AF-A0A1N7B892-F1
#
_cell.length_a   1.000
_cell.length_b   1.000
_cell.length_c   1.000
_cell.angle_alpha   90.00
_cell.angle_beta   90.00
_cell.angle_gamma   90.00
#
_symmetry.space_group_name_H-M   'P 1'
#
loop_
_entity.id
_entity.type
_entity.pdbx_description
1 polymer ?
#
loop_
_entity_poly.entity_id
_entity_poly.type
_entity_poly.pdbx_seq_one_letter_code
_entity_poly.pdbx_strand_id
1 'polypeptide(L)' 'MSVRSRYESRIARKSVSYYDLVLLLLPVIVIGGFAVSLLTAVPKTIGTMLTGFVSSLVVGDAVFKRPPIGRSE' A
#
# COMPACT_ATOMS: atom_id res chain seq x y z
N MET A 1 17.17 -24.00 27.92
CA MET A 1 17.00 -23.31 26.62
C MET A 1 16.88 -21.82 26.86
N SER A 2 17.89 -21.05 26.44
CA SER A 2 18.02 -19.63 26.79
C SER A 2 17.04 -18.77 25.99
N VAL A 3 16.49 -17.75 26.66
CA VAL A 3 15.55 -16.74 26.15
C VAL A 3 16.01 -16.11 24.81
N ARG A 4 17.32 -16.09 24.56
CA ARG A 4 17.97 -15.57 23.36
C ARG A 4 17.51 -16.25 22.06
N SER A 5 17.21 -17.55 22.08
CA SER A 5 16.82 -18.30 20.88
C SER A 5 15.43 -17.92 20.32
N ARG A 6 14.54 -17.35 21.14
CA ARG A 6 13.20 -16.93 20.67
C ARG A 6 13.18 -15.62 19.89
N TYR A 7 14.27 -14.84 19.92
CA TYR A 7 14.33 -13.53 19.26
C TYR A 7 14.95 -13.57 17.88
N GLU A 8 15.84 -14.51 17.59
CA GLU A 8 16.47 -14.62 16.26
C GLU A 8 15.52 -15.12 15.16
N SER A 9 14.44 -15.84 15.51
CA SER A 9 13.53 -16.41 14.51
C SER A 9 12.44 -15.45 14.01
N ARG A 10 12.24 -14.29 14.65
CA ARG A 10 11.20 -13.31 14.25
C ARG A 10 11.66 -12.30 13.22
N ILE A 11 12.96 -12.03 13.14
CA ILE A 11 13.51 -11.01 12.22
C ILE A 11 13.65 -11.58 10.81
N ALA A 12 13.84 -12.90 10.67
CA ALA A 12 14.06 -13.57 9.39
C ALA A 12 12.79 -14.02 8.62
N ARG A 13 11.58 -13.78 9.16
CA ARG A 13 10.32 -14.37 8.63
C ARG A 13 9.24 -13.35 8.27
N LYS A 14 9.60 -12.25 7.62
CA LYS A 14 8.60 -11.46 6.88
C LYS A 14 9.17 -11.07 5.54
N SER A 15 9.03 -11.97 4.56
CA SER A 15 9.56 -11.75 3.21
C SER A 15 8.88 -10.57 2.51
N VAL A 16 7.62 -10.28 2.80
CA VAL A 16 6.89 -9.06 2.37
C VAL A 16 5.72 -8.82 3.35
N SER A 17 5.56 -7.62 3.91
CA SER A 17 4.37 -7.27 4.72
C SER A 17 3.20 -6.93 3.78
N TYR A 18 1.97 -7.32 4.13
CA TYR A 18 0.77 -6.96 3.34
C TYR A 18 0.68 -5.44 3.07
N TYR A 19 1.05 -4.63 4.07
CA TYR A 19 1.08 -3.17 3.90
C TYR A 19 2.19 -2.69 2.97
N ASP A 20 3.30 -3.42 2.84
CA ASP A 20 4.34 -3.07 1.86
C ASP A 20 3.77 -3.20 0.44
N LEU A 21 2.92 -4.20 0.18
CA LEU A 21 2.21 -4.35 -1.10
C LEU A 21 1.14 -3.27 -1.31
N VAL A 22 0.39 -2.92 -0.28
CA VAL A 22 -0.61 -1.82 -0.34
C VAL A 22 0.09 -0.48 -0.59
N LEU A 23 1.23 -0.24 0.06
CA LEU A 23 2.06 0.95 -0.14
C LEU A 23 2.71 0.96 -1.51
N LEU A 24 3.07 -0.20 -2.07
CA LEU A 24 3.59 -0.31 -3.42
C LEU A 24 2.50 -0.05 -4.48
N LEU A 25 1.22 -0.26 -4.15
CA LEU A 25 0.12 0.01 -5.07
C LEU A 25 -0.10 1.51 -5.31
N LEU A 26 0.18 2.36 -4.32
CA LEU A 26 0.08 3.82 -4.41
C LEU A 26 0.88 4.42 -5.59
N PRO A 27 2.21 4.23 -5.68
CA PRO A 27 2.97 4.76 -6.80
C PRO A 27 2.53 4.15 -8.14
N VAL A 28 2.08 2.89 -8.17
CA VAL A 28 1.57 2.26 -9.39
C VAL A 28 0.32 2.97 -9.90
N ILE A 29 -0.64 3.29 -9.03
CA ILE A 29 -1.87 4.01 -9.40
C ILE A 29 -1.54 5.42 -9.91
N VAL A 30 -0.65 6.12 -9.22
CA VAL A 30 -0.25 7.49 -9.59
C VAL A 30 0.49 7.51 -10.93
N ILE A 31 1.46 6.62 -11.13
CA ILE A 31 2.19 6.48 -12.40
C ILE A 31 1.21 6.10 -13.51
N GLY A 32 0.28 5.19 -13.24
CA GLY A 32 -0.77 4.79 -14.18
C GLY A 32 -1.61 5.96 -14.66
N GLY A 33 -2.15 6.79 -13.76
CA GLY A 33 -2.96 7.94 -14.19
C GLY A 33 -2.14 9.08 -14.79
N PHE A 34 -0.87 9.24 -14.41
CA PHE A 34 0.03 10.14 -15.11
C PHE A 34 0.26 9.68 -16.55
N ALA A 35 0.53 8.39 -16.78
CA ALA A 35 0.65 7.82 -18.13
C ALA A 35 -0.64 7.98 -18.94
N VAL A 36 -1.81 7.74 -18.34
CA VAL A 36 -3.10 7.99 -19.00
C VAL A 36 -3.25 9.48 -19.37
N SER A 37 -2.85 10.40 -18.50
CA SER A 37 -2.90 11.84 -18.79
C SER A 37 -1.92 12.28 -19.89
N LEU A 38 -0.87 11.51 -20.16
CA LEU A 38 0.03 11.73 -21.30
C LEU A 38 -0.55 11.17 -22.60
N LEU A 39 -1.29 10.07 -22.52
CA LEU A 39 -1.88 9.39 -23.68
C LEU A 39 -3.25 9.95 -24.08
N THR A 40 -3.87 10.73 -23.20
CA THR A 40 -5.19 11.34 -23.41
C THR A 40 -5.09 12.86 -23.34
N ALA A 41 -6.02 13.58 -23.95
CA ALA A 41 -6.11 15.04 -23.84
C ALA A 41 -6.64 15.52 -22.48
N VAL A 42 -6.66 14.65 -21.46
CA VAL A 42 -7.16 14.98 -20.13
C VAL A 42 -6.16 15.90 -19.44
N PRO A 43 -6.60 17.06 -18.90
CA PRO A 43 -5.74 17.94 -18.13
C PRO A 43 -5.03 17.18 -17.01
N LYS A 44 -3.71 17.34 -16.92
CA LYS A 44 -2.85 16.62 -15.95
C LYS A 44 -3.37 16.77 -14.51
N THR A 45 -3.91 17.94 -14.16
CA THR A 45 -4.51 18.24 -12.86
C THR A 45 -5.69 17.34 -12.53
N ILE A 46 -6.56 17.05 -13.51
CA ILE A 46 -7.71 16.16 -13.32
C ILE A 46 -7.21 14.72 -13.16
N GLY A 47 -6.27 14.31 -14.00
CA GLY A 47 -5.67 12.97 -13.93
C GLY A 47 -5.03 12.68 -12.57
N THR A 48 -4.21 13.61 -12.06
CA THR A 48 -3.56 13.46 -10.76
C THR A 48 -4.56 13.48 -9.60
N MET A 49 -5.55 14.38 -9.61
CA MET A 49 -6.61 14.41 -8.59
C MET A 49 -7.37 13.08 -8.53
N LEU A 50 -7.74 12.53 -9.69
CA LEU A 50 -8.50 11.27 -9.77
C LEU A 50 -7.66 10.10 -9.24
N THR A 51 -6.37 10.04 -9.57
CA THR A 51 -5.48 9.01 -9.00
C THR A 51 -5.30 9.13 -7.50
N GLY A 52 -5.19 10.36 -6.97
CA GLY A 52 -5.09 10.58 -5.53
C GLY A 52 -6.35 10.12 -4.80
N PHE A 53 -7.52 10.42 -5.37
CA PHE A 53 -8.81 9.97 -4.84
C PHE A 53 -8.95 8.44 -4.85
N VAL A 54 -8.61 7.78 -5.97
CA VAL A 54 -8.65 6.31 -6.04
C VAL A 54 -7.66 5.69 -5.05
N SER A 55 -6.46 6.26 -4.94
CA SER A 55 -5.44 5.77 -4.02
C SER A 55 -5.88 5.85 -2.56
N SER A 56 -6.53 6.94 -2.14
CA SER A 56 -7.01 7.08 -0.77
C SER A 56 -8.13 6.08 -0.45
N LEU A 57 -9.02 5.78 -1.41
CA LEU A 57 -10.02 4.74 -1.26
C LEU A 57 -9.40 3.35 -1.09
N VAL A 58 -8.39 3.01 -1.90
CA VAL A 58 -7.73 1.70 -1.81
C VAL A 58 -6.97 1.53 -0.51
N VAL A 59 -6.23 2.55 -0.08
CA VAL A 59 -5.52 2.53 1.21
C VAL A 59 -6.51 2.47 2.37
N GLY A 60 -7.58 3.27 2.32
CA GLY A 60 -8.66 3.24 3.31
C GLY A 60 -9.28 1.85 3.42
N ASP A 61 -9.74 1.28 2.31
CA ASP A 61 -10.32 -0.07 2.27
C ASP A 61 -9.36 -1.14 2.81
N ALA A 62 -8.08 -1.07 2.43
CA ALA A 62 -7.06 -2.00 2.91
C ALA A 62 -6.85 -1.91 4.43
N VAL A 63 -6.84 -0.70 4.99
CA VAL A 63 -6.69 -0.45 6.44
C VAL A 63 -7.95 -0.87 7.20
N PHE A 64 -9.16 -0.63 6.67
CA PHE A 64 -10.40 -1.04 7.33
C PHE A 64 -10.64 -2.55 7.27
N LYS A 65 -10.32 -3.21 6.16
CA LYS A 65 -10.48 -4.68 6.02
C LYS A 65 -9.48 -5.46 6.86
N ARG A 66 -8.25 -4.95 6.96
CA ARG A 66 -7.17 -5.51 7.77
C ARG A 66 -6.53 -4.35 8.51
N PRO A 67 -6.90 -4.10 9.77
CA PRO A 67 -6.27 -3.06 10.56
C PRO A 67 -4.83 -3.45 10.94
N PRO A 68 -3.87 -2.50 10.91
CA PRO A 68 -2.45 -2.77 11.17
C PRO A 68 -2.16 -3.08 12.64
N ILE A 69 -3.12 -2.77 13.52
CA ILE A 69 -3.10 -3.03 14.96
C ILE A 69 -4.17 -4.09 15.23
N GLY A 70 -3.78 -5.15 15.93
CA GLY A 70 -4.44 -6.45 15.95
C GLY A 70 -5.97 -6.45 16.01
N ARG A 71 -6.58 -7.42 15.31
CA ARG A 71 -7.77 -8.07 15.84
C ARG A 71 -7.34 -8.73 17.16
N SER A 72 -7.70 -8.12 18.27
CA SER A 72 -7.67 -8.79 19.57
C SER A 72 -8.73 -9.89 19.54
N GLU A 73 -8.30 -11.10 19.24
CA GLU A 73 -8.90 -12.30 19.83
C GLU A 73 -8.14 -12.63 21.12
#